data_AF-A0A952GI24-F1
#
_entry.id   AF-A0A952GI24-F1
#
_cell.length_a   1.000
_cell.length_b   1.000
_cell.length_c   1.000
_cell.angle_alpha   90.00
_cell.angle_beta   90.00
_cell.angle_gamma   90.00
#
_symmetry.space_group_name_H-M   'P 1'
#
loop_
_entity.id
_entity.type
_entity.pdbx_description
1 polymer ?
#
loop_
_entity_poly.entity_id
_entity_poly.type
_entity_poly.pdbx_seq_one_letter_code
_entity_poly.pdbx_strand_id
1 'polypeptide(L)'
;MAETTKEQVKRYLAALQAKAPGRAVEVRVPPYAAVQVIGGGTHTRGTPRAVIETDADTWIALATGELDWSEAVAQGRVHASGERADLAAYLPLD
;
A
#
# COMPACT_ATOMS: atom_id res chain seq x y z
N MET A 1 6.19 -22.78 -13.06
CA MET A 1 4.80 -22.46 -12.71
C MET A 1 4.70 -20.94 -12.70
N ALA A 2 3.64 -20.35 -13.26
CA ALA A 2 3.46 -18.90 -13.21
C ALA A 2 3.12 -18.46 -11.78
N GLU A 3 3.62 -17.29 -11.36
CA GLU A 3 3.36 -16.71 -10.04
C GLU A 3 1.87 -16.34 -9.91
N THR A 4 1.21 -16.80 -8.84
CA THR A 4 -0.23 -16.50 -8.64
C THR A 4 -0.45 -15.05 -8.21
N THR A 5 -1.66 -14.50 -8.42
CA THR A 5 -2.04 -13.16 -7.93
C THR A 5 -1.78 -12.99 -6.43
N LYS A 6 -2.09 -14.02 -5.63
CA LYS A 6 -1.84 -14.02 -4.19
C LYS A 6 -0.36 -13.88 -3.86
N GLU A 7 0.52 -14.54 -4.62
CA GLU A 7 1.97 -14.48 -4.43
C GLU A 7 2.51 -13.10 -4.81
N GLN A 8 2.09 -12.56 -5.95
CA GLN A 8 2.46 -11.20 -6.39
C GLN A 8 2.07 -10.13 -5.37
N VAL A 9 0.82 -10.17 -4.89
CA VAL A 9 0.34 -9.22 -3.86
C VAL A 9 1.23 -9.28 -2.62
N LYS A 10 1.49 -10.48 -2.09
CA LYS A 10 2.31 -10.66 -0.89
C LYS A 10 3.76 -10.23 -1.10
N ARG A 11 4.33 -10.54 -2.27
CA ARG A 11 5.70 -10.13 -2.65
C ARG A 11 5.82 -8.61 -2.62
N TYR A 12 4.93 -7.88 -3.30
CA TYR A 12 5.02 -6.43 -3.36
C TYR A 12 4.68 -5.77 -2.01
N LEU A 13 3.73 -6.30 -1.23
CA LEU A 13 3.50 -5.79 0.13
C LEU A 13 4.73 -5.98 1.04
N ALA A 14 5.44 -7.10 0.90
CA ALA A 14 6.70 -7.32 1.61
C ALA A 14 7.81 -6.37 1.14
N ALA A 15 7.91 -6.12 -0.17
CA ALA A 15 8.85 -5.15 -0.74
C ALA A 15 8.57 -3.72 -0.21
N LEU A 16 7.30 -3.31 -0.17
CA LEU A 16 6.89 -2.04 0.42
C LEU A 16 7.29 -1.94 1.90
N GLN A 17 7.04 -3.00 2.68
CA GLN A 17 7.38 -3.04 4.09
C GLN A 17 8.90 -2.98 4.34
N ALA A 18 9.70 -3.60 3.46
CA ALA A 18 11.16 -3.50 3.51
C ALA A 18 11.66 -2.09 3.14
N LYS A 19 11.05 -1.45 2.13
CA LYS A 19 11.40 -0.10 1.67
C LYS A 19 11.00 0.99 2.67
N ALA A 20 9.85 0.82 3.32
CA ALA A 20 9.27 1.78 4.25
C ALA A 20 8.81 1.09 5.54
N PRO A 21 9.72 0.63 6.41
CA PRO A 21 9.34 -0.04 7.65
C PRO A 21 8.63 0.94 8.59
N GLY A 22 7.61 0.46 9.29
CA GLY A 22 6.91 1.25 10.30
C GLY A 22 5.52 0.75 10.60
N ARG A 23 4.75 1.59 11.29
CA ARG A 23 3.38 1.27 11.71
C ARG A 23 2.39 2.41 11.49
N ALA A 24 2.80 3.51 10.87
CA ALA A 24 1.95 4.69 10.76
C ALA A 24 0.81 4.51 9.75
N VAL A 25 1.04 3.70 8.73
CA VAL A 25 0.09 3.45 7.63
C VAL A 25 -0.18 1.95 7.54
N GLU A 26 -1.44 1.57 7.38
CA GLU A 26 -1.86 0.21 7.09
C GLU A 26 -2.32 0.10 5.64
N VAL A 27 -1.68 -0.77 4.86
CA VAL A 27 -2.01 -1.03 3.46
C VAL A 27 -2.72 -2.38 3.37
N ARG A 28 -3.89 -2.41 2.75
CA ARG A 28 -4.78 -3.58 2.67
C ARG A 28 -5.07 -3.93 1.22
N VAL A 29 -4.92 -5.20 0.89
CA VAL A 29 -5.27 -5.77 -0.41
C VAL A 29 -6.17 -6.99 -0.19
N PRO A 30 -7.46 -6.80 0.13
CA PRO A 30 -8.38 -7.91 0.36
C PRO A 30 -8.63 -8.73 -0.91
N PRO A 31 -8.84 -10.05 -0.80
CA PRO A 31 -8.81 -10.87 0.43
C PRO A 31 -7.40 -11.38 0.80
N TYR A 32 -6.34 -10.87 0.16
CA TYR A 32 -5.03 -11.53 0.12
C TYR A 32 -4.14 -11.25 1.34
N ALA A 33 -3.96 -9.97 1.72
CA ALA A 33 -3.06 -9.58 2.79
C ALA A 33 -3.23 -8.10 3.20
N ALA A 34 -2.61 -7.75 4.34
CA ALA A 34 -2.39 -6.37 4.76
C ALA A 34 -1.01 -6.25 5.44
N VAL A 35 -0.38 -5.08 5.36
CA VAL A 35 0.90 -4.77 6.01
C VAL A 35 0.86 -3.39 6.66
N GLN A 36 1.71 -3.20 7.66
CA GLN A 36 1.96 -1.90 8.27
C GLN A 36 3.32 -1.38 7.81
N VAL A 37 3.33 -0.11 7.40
CA VAL A 37 4.47 0.58 6.78
C VAL A 37 4.57 2.02 7.27
N ILE A 38 5.63 2.69 6.83
CA ILE A 38 5.95 4.10 7.07
C ILE A 38 6.20 4.40 8.54
N GLY A 39 7.39 4.93 8.81
CA GLY A 39 7.77 5.42 10.13
C GLY A 39 6.89 6.61 10.53
N GLY A 40 6.51 6.66 11.80
CA GLY A 40 5.78 7.79 12.36
C GLY A 40 5.93 7.79 13.88
N GLY A 41 5.91 8.98 14.47
CA GLY A 41 6.00 9.14 15.92
C GLY A 41 4.92 8.33 16.64
N THR A 42 5.20 7.98 17.91
CA THR A 42 4.25 7.30 18.79
C THR A 42 2.91 8.01 18.73
N HIS A 43 1.84 7.27 18.43
CA HIS A 43 0.49 7.83 18.52
C HIS A 43 0.30 8.45 19.90
N THR A 44 0.13 9.77 19.94
CA THR A 44 -0.59 10.39 21.02
C THR A 44 -2.05 10.01 20.85
N ARG A 45 -2.66 9.55 21.95
CA ARG A 45 -4.05 9.09 22.02
C ARG A 45 -4.96 10.04 21.22
N GLY A 46 -5.54 9.56 20.11
CA GLY A 46 -6.56 10.30 19.35
C GLY A 46 -6.41 10.29 17.83
N THR A 47 -5.21 10.08 17.26
CA THR A 47 -5.06 10.05 15.79
C THR A 47 -5.16 8.61 15.27
N PRO A 48 -6.19 8.24 14.48
CA PRO A 48 -6.27 6.92 13.86
C PRO A 48 -5.09 6.69 12.89
N ARG A 49 -4.70 5.42 12.70
CA ARG A 49 -3.71 5.06 11.67
C ARG A 49 -4.26 5.48 10.30
N ALA A 50 -3.38 5.95 9.43
CA ALA A 50 -3.75 6.09 8.02
C ALA A 50 -3.98 4.69 7.43
N VAL A 51 -5.00 4.55 6.60
CA VAL A 51 -5.38 3.29 5.96
C VAL A 51 -5.42 3.51 4.45
N ILE A 52 -4.85 2.57 3.72
CA ILE A 52 -4.88 2.51 2.27
C ILE A 52 -5.46 1.15 1.91
N GLU A 53 -6.51 1.13 1.10
CA GLU A 53 -7.16 -0.09 0.65
C GLU A 53 -7.37 -0.07 -0.86
N THR A 54 -7.07 -1.18 -1.53
CA THR A 54 -7.23 -1.36 -2.98
C THR A 54 -7.33 -2.85 -3.35
N ASP A 55 -7.73 -3.16 -4.57
CA ASP A 55 -7.77 -4.53 -5.09
C ASP A 55 -6.39 -5.02 -5.56
N ALA A 56 -6.28 -6.31 -5.89
CA ALA A 56 -5.00 -6.91 -6.27
C ALA A 56 -4.46 -6.43 -7.62
N ASP A 57 -5.32 -6.23 -8.62
CA ASP A 57 -4.89 -5.79 -9.95
C ASP A 57 -4.35 -4.35 -9.86
N THR A 58 -5.06 -3.47 -9.16
CA THR A 58 -4.60 -2.10 -8.88
C THR A 58 -3.29 -2.09 -8.08
N TRP A 59 -3.18 -2.92 -7.04
CA TRP A 59 -1.94 -3.01 -6.25
C TRP A 59 -0.74 -3.48 -7.08
N ILE A 60 -0.92 -4.49 -7.92
CA ILE A 60 0.15 -5.01 -8.77
C ILE A 60 0.57 -3.95 -9.79
N ALA A 61 -0.39 -3.29 -10.46
CA ALA A 61 -0.09 -2.23 -11.43
C ALA A 61 0.65 -1.04 -10.80
N LEU A 62 0.31 -0.65 -9.56
CA LEU A 62 1.03 0.36 -8.79
C LEU A 62 2.45 -0.10 -8.44
N ALA A 63 2.60 -1.36 -8.03
CA ALA A 63 3.88 -1.92 -7.64
C ALA A 63 4.84 -2.09 -8.82
N THR A 64 4.34 -2.37 -10.02
CA THR A 64 5.13 -2.49 -11.25
C THR A 64 5.29 -1.16 -12.01
N GLY A 65 4.57 -0.10 -11.60
CA GLY A 65 4.60 1.21 -12.24
C GLY A 65 3.76 1.32 -13.52
N GLU A 66 2.91 0.34 -13.81
CA GLU A 66 1.93 0.39 -14.90
C GLU A 66 0.79 1.38 -14.62
N LEU A 67 0.53 1.68 -13.34
CA LEU A 67 -0.43 2.68 -12.90
C LEU A 67 0.25 3.66 -11.96
N ASP A 68 0.04 4.96 -12.17
CA ASP A 68 0.51 6.01 -11.26
C ASP A 68 -0.38 6.11 -10.00
N TRP A 69 0.24 6.49 -8.88
CA TRP A 69 -0.45 6.64 -7.60
C TRP A 69 -1.55 7.71 -7.65
N SER A 70 -1.25 8.90 -8.16
CA SER A 70 -2.21 10.00 -8.23
C SER A 70 -3.37 9.66 -9.16
N GLU A 71 -3.09 8.97 -10.28
CA GLU A 71 -4.12 8.45 -11.19
C GLU A 71 -5.03 7.42 -10.51
N ALA A 72 -4.46 6.45 -9.76
CA ALA A 72 -5.25 5.43 -9.07
C ALA A 72 -6.19 6.02 -8.01
N VAL A 73 -5.73 7.03 -7.27
CA VAL A 73 -6.54 7.77 -6.30
C VAL A 73 -7.61 8.60 -7.00
N ALA A 74 -7.26 9.34 -8.05
CA ALA A 74 -8.21 10.17 -8.81
C ALA A 74 -9.34 9.34 -9.45
N GLN A 75 -9.03 8.12 -9.89
CA GLN A 75 -10.00 7.17 -10.45
C GLN A 75 -10.79 6.41 -9.38
N GLY A 76 -10.50 6.62 -8.09
CA GLY A 76 -11.17 5.92 -6.98
C GLY A 76 -10.82 4.44 -6.86
N ARG A 77 -9.73 3.98 -7.50
CA ARG A 77 -9.25 2.59 -7.40
C ARG A 77 -8.49 2.33 -6.10
N VAL A 78 -7.98 3.40 -5.49
CA VAL A 78 -7.35 3.38 -4.18
C VAL A 78 -8.18 4.22 -3.22
N HIS A 79 -8.57 3.62 -2.10
CA HIS A 79 -9.15 4.34 -0.98
C HIS A 79 -8.06 4.69 0.03
N ALA A 80 -7.66 5.96 0.07
CA ALA A 80 -6.64 6.48 0.97
C ALA A 80 -7.28 7.38 2.04
N SER A 81 -7.11 7.02 3.32
CA SER A 81 -7.71 7.73 4.46
C SER A 81 -6.67 8.04 5.54
N GLY A 82 -6.62 9.30 5.97
CA GLY A 82 -5.66 9.82 6.96
C GLY A 82 -4.51 10.59 6.32
N GLU A 83 -3.93 11.53 7.07
CA GLU A 83 -2.94 12.51 6.57
C GLU A 83 -1.67 11.89 5.97
N ARG A 84 -1.36 10.63 6.33
CA ARG A 84 -0.18 9.90 5.86
C ARG A 84 -0.49 8.86 4.79
N ALA A 85 -1.72 8.82 4.27
CA ALA A 85 -2.16 7.83 3.30
C ALA A 85 -1.64 8.16 1.87
N ASP A 86 -0.32 8.22 1.71
CA ASP A 86 0.35 8.51 0.44
C ASP A 86 1.50 7.53 0.22
N LEU A 87 1.45 6.79 -0.90
CA LEU A 87 2.50 5.86 -1.31
C LEU A 87 3.31 6.33 -2.52
N ALA A 88 3.06 7.52 -3.07
CA ALA A 88 3.71 8.01 -4.28
C ALA A 88 5.24 7.94 -4.20
N ALA A 89 5.81 8.32 -3.06
CA ALA A 89 7.26 8.30 -2.84
C ALA A 89 7.85 6.89 -2.67
N TYR A 90 7.02 5.86 -2.51
CA TYR A 90 7.43 4.48 -2.24
C TYR A 90 7.17 3.53 -3.39
N LEU A 91 6.42 3.95 -4.42
CA LEU A 91 6.14 3.18 -5.63
C LEU A 91 7.02 3.69 -6.80
N PRO A 92 7.35 2.86 -7.80
CA PRO A 92 7.11 1.41 -7.87
C PRO A 92 8.07 0.61 -6.95
N LEU A 93 7.90 -0.71 -6.94
CA LEU A 93 8.54 -1.69 -6.06
C LEU A 93 9.27 -2.82 -6.79
N ASP A 94 9.17 -2.90 -8.11
CA ASP A 94 9.96 -3.80 -8.96
C ASP A 94 11.37 -3.25 -9.25
#